data_AF-A0A328SI06-F1
#
_entry.id   AF-A0A328SI06-F1
#
_cell.length_a   1.000
_cell.length_b   1.000
_cell.length_c   1.000
_cell.angle_alpha   90.00
_cell.angle_beta   90.00
_cell.angle_gamma   90.00
#
_symmetry.space_group_name_H-M   'P 1'
#
loop_
_entity.id
_entity.type
_entity.pdbx_description
1 polymer ?
#
loop_
_entity_poly.entity_id
_entity_poly.type
_entity_poly.pdbx_seq_one_letter_code
_entity_poly.pdbx_strand_id
1 'polypeptide(L)'
;MSEDKIIRKTIQIKNSLWDQFQNRIEELYGTTYKKQGEAIETAITNYVNNINQDPDENEKLKEQINQLRQENSQLKLDQKESQNKIQQLDSQIQHKDTEIQHLNDEVKKLEEEHDSNMTEISTLKKQTEDIRNNLERKINELTQMNENLSDNNKKLNDEKTDAKLKLNDYKKDIENINDKEKLLQENIDKSNRNNEILQKQVNDLQADKKKNLEEIEDLKKERKKLQTENNQLAQNLENAEIQYENQLSEYKKAVNKKEHTQEVLNKQQFELNEALKKLEKYSYAMGKLENMSLIDRLFNRIPEEVKELVAAEKTEELEE
;
A
#
# COMPACT_ATOMS: atom_id res chain seq x y z
N MET A 1 12.71 -148.01 -119.82
CA MET A 1 11.55 -147.19 -119.40
C MET A 1 12.09 -145.86 -118.94
N SER A 2 11.64 -144.79 -119.61
CA SER A 2 12.20 -143.42 -119.67
C SER A 2 13.73 -143.35 -119.86
N GLU A 3 14.16 -143.40 -121.11
CA GLU A 3 15.57 -143.13 -121.49
C GLU A 3 15.89 -141.66 -121.22
N ASP A 4 16.83 -141.41 -120.30
CA ASP A 4 17.39 -140.07 -120.14
C ASP A 4 18.10 -139.67 -121.44
N LYS A 5 17.55 -138.66 -122.09
CA LYS A 5 18.09 -138.07 -123.31
C LYS A 5 19.39 -137.35 -122.94
N ILE A 6 20.53 -138.06 -122.97
CA ILE A 6 21.84 -137.51 -122.64
C ILE A 6 22.22 -136.46 -123.69
N ILE A 7 22.04 -135.18 -123.34
CA ILE A 7 22.47 -134.05 -124.16
C ILE A 7 23.92 -133.71 -123.78
N ARG A 8 24.89 -134.08 -124.63
CA ARG A 8 26.30 -133.68 -124.44
C ARG A 8 26.49 -132.22 -124.85
N LYS A 9 26.65 -131.33 -123.88
CA LYS A 9 27.14 -129.95 -124.07
C LYS A 9 28.52 -129.84 -123.45
N THR A 10 29.51 -129.41 -124.24
CA THR A 10 30.87 -129.16 -123.74
C THR A 10 30.92 -127.75 -123.17
N ILE A 11 31.26 -127.61 -121.89
CA ILE A 11 31.43 -126.33 -121.22
C ILE A 11 32.93 -126.13 -121.01
N GLN A 12 33.47 -124.96 -121.37
CA GLN A 12 34.86 -124.62 -121.05
C GLN A 12 34.92 -124.09 -119.62
N ILE A 13 35.56 -124.84 -118.73
CA ILE A 13 35.82 -124.44 -117.35
C ILE A 13 37.31 -124.14 -117.24
N LYS A 14 37.69 -123.09 -116.52
CA LYS A 14 39.11 -122.78 -116.26
C LYS A 14 39.74 -123.96 -115.52
N ASN A 15 40.87 -124.49 -115.99
CA ASN A 15 41.51 -125.67 -115.42
C ASN A 15 41.73 -125.56 -113.91
N SER A 16 42.21 -124.42 -113.41
CA SER A 16 42.41 -124.24 -111.96
C SER A 16 41.13 -124.39 -111.14
N LEU A 17 39.99 -123.97 -111.70
CA LEU A 17 38.69 -124.10 -111.04
C LEU A 17 38.18 -125.54 -111.12
N TRP A 18 38.42 -126.21 -112.25
CA TRP A 18 38.08 -127.62 -112.43
C TRP A 18 38.90 -128.52 -111.48
N ASP A 19 40.20 -128.26 -111.36
CA ASP A 19 41.10 -129.00 -110.47
C ASP A 19 40.71 -128.79 -108.99
N GLN A 20 40.38 -127.55 -108.59
CA GLN A 20 39.87 -127.26 -107.25
C GLN A 20 38.54 -127.97 -106.98
N PHE A 21 37.63 -127.94 -107.95
CA PHE A 21 36.36 -128.62 -107.84
C PHE A 21 36.56 -130.14 -107.71
N GLN A 22 37.36 -130.76 -108.59
CA GLN A 22 37.66 -132.19 -108.49
C GLN A 22 38.29 -132.53 -107.14
N ASN A 23 39.31 -131.78 -106.68
CA ASN A 23 39.92 -132.03 -105.38
C ASN A 23 38.89 -131.95 -104.24
N ARG A 24 37.97 -130.97 -104.28
CA ARG A 24 36.91 -130.83 -103.27
C ARG A 24 35.90 -131.97 -103.33
N ILE A 25 35.57 -132.46 -104.52
CA ILE A 25 34.70 -133.64 -104.68
C ILE A 25 35.41 -134.89 -104.18
N GLU A 26 36.68 -135.07 -104.50
CA GLU A 26 37.47 -136.22 -104.04
C GLU A 26 37.63 -136.22 -102.52
N GLU A 27 37.84 -135.06 -101.91
CA GLU A 27 37.95 -134.89 -100.45
C GLU A 27 36.62 -135.23 -99.73
N LEU A 28 35.47 -134.86 -100.32
CA LEU A 28 34.16 -135.07 -99.72
C LEU A 28 33.54 -136.45 -100.02
N TYR A 29 33.82 -137.06 -101.18
CA TYR A 29 33.12 -138.24 -101.67
C TYR A 29 34.04 -139.44 -102.03
N GLY A 30 35.37 -139.27 -102.07
CA GLY A 30 36.37 -140.35 -102.24
C GLY A 30 36.64 -140.81 -103.70
N THR A 31 37.80 -141.46 -103.94
CA THR A 31 38.31 -141.77 -105.29
C THR A 31 38.27 -143.26 -105.66
N THR A 32 37.48 -143.63 -106.67
CA THR A 32 37.74 -144.80 -107.52
C THR A 32 37.39 -144.46 -108.96
N TYR A 33 38.25 -144.84 -109.92
CA TYR A 33 38.29 -144.39 -111.33
C TYR A 33 37.02 -144.68 -112.18
N LYS A 34 35.96 -145.25 -111.58
CA LYS A 34 34.62 -145.42 -112.19
C LYS A 34 33.51 -144.64 -111.48
N LYS A 35 33.79 -143.95 -110.38
CA LYS A 35 32.81 -143.21 -109.56
C LYS A 35 32.95 -141.68 -109.62
N GLN A 36 33.98 -141.13 -110.28
CA GLN A 36 34.12 -139.67 -110.41
C GLN A 36 32.92 -139.00 -111.09
N GLY A 37 32.30 -139.64 -112.09
CA GLY A 37 31.07 -139.14 -112.71
C GLY A 37 29.90 -139.10 -111.73
N GLU A 38 29.72 -140.17 -110.95
CA GLU A 38 28.67 -140.30 -109.94
C GLU A 38 28.87 -139.33 -108.77
N ALA A 39 30.11 -139.11 -108.35
CA ALA A 39 30.46 -138.14 -107.31
C ALA A 39 30.26 -136.69 -107.78
N ILE A 40 30.62 -136.37 -109.02
CA ILE A 40 30.34 -135.06 -109.62
C ILE A 40 28.84 -134.85 -109.80
N GLU A 41 28.10 -135.86 -110.24
CA GLU A 41 26.65 -135.81 -110.36
C GLU A 41 25.99 -135.65 -108.99
N THR A 42 26.47 -136.35 -107.96
CA THR A 42 26.03 -136.17 -106.56
C THR A 42 26.35 -134.77 -106.05
N ALA A 43 27.52 -134.23 -106.38
CA ALA A 43 27.92 -132.89 -105.97
C ALA A 43 27.15 -131.77 -106.69
N ILE A 44 26.86 -131.94 -107.98
CA ILE A 44 26.00 -131.03 -108.74
C ILE A 44 24.57 -131.16 -108.23
N THR A 45 24.08 -132.36 -107.98
CA THR A 45 22.75 -132.60 -107.37
C THR A 45 22.66 -131.93 -106.01
N ASN A 46 23.68 -132.07 -105.16
CA ASN A 46 23.74 -131.39 -103.87
C ASN A 46 23.86 -129.87 -104.03
N TYR A 47 24.65 -129.35 -104.97
CA TYR A 47 24.75 -127.91 -105.21
C TYR A 47 23.42 -127.33 -105.73
N VAL A 48 22.76 -128.02 -106.67
CA VAL A 48 21.46 -127.62 -107.22
C VAL A 48 20.36 -127.71 -106.16
N ASN A 49 20.37 -128.75 -105.32
CA ASN A 49 19.42 -128.89 -104.22
C ASN A 49 19.73 -127.90 -103.07
N ASN A 50 21.00 -127.54 -102.85
CA ASN A 50 21.44 -126.63 -101.79
C ASN A 50 21.41 -125.15 -102.22
N ILE A 51 21.25 -124.81 -103.51
CA ILE A 51 20.94 -123.42 -103.93
C ILE A 51 19.65 -122.92 -103.26
N ASN A 52 18.77 -123.84 -102.84
CA ASN A 52 17.54 -123.56 -102.11
C ASN A 52 17.57 -124.02 -100.64
N GLN A 53 18.73 -124.34 -100.06
CA GLN A 53 18.93 -124.59 -98.61
C GLN A 53 19.81 -123.46 -98.06
N ASP A 54 19.33 -122.50 -97.28
CA ASP A 54 18.53 -122.72 -96.07
C ASP A 54 17.40 -121.66 -95.94
N PRO A 55 16.17 -121.98 -96.38
CA PRO A 55 15.00 -121.13 -96.19
C PRO A 55 14.83 -120.76 -94.72
N ASP A 56 15.21 -121.65 -93.79
CA ASP A 56 15.09 -121.43 -92.36
C ASP A 56 16.08 -120.37 -91.85
N GLU A 57 17.30 -120.32 -92.38
CA GLU A 57 18.26 -119.24 -92.04
C GLU A 57 17.81 -117.89 -92.60
N ASN A 58 17.29 -117.90 -93.83
CA ASN A 58 16.73 -116.70 -94.47
C ASN A 58 15.44 -116.23 -93.77
N GLU A 59 14.64 -117.16 -93.24
CA GLU A 59 13.45 -116.88 -92.44
C GLU A 59 13.83 -116.36 -91.05
N LYS A 60 14.83 -116.95 -90.37
CA LYS A 60 15.39 -116.42 -89.11
C LYS A 60 15.97 -115.02 -89.27
N LEU A 61 16.69 -114.74 -90.35
CA LEU A 61 17.20 -113.40 -90.64
C LEU A 61 16.06 -112.41 -90.90
N LYS A 62 14.99 -112.82 -91.60
CA LYS A 62 13.79 -111.99 -91.78
C LYS A 62 13.09 -111.72 -90.44
N GLU A 63 12.99 -112.71 -89.58
CA GLU A 63 12.43 -112.56 -88.22
C GLU A 63 13.26 -111.58 -87.39
N GLN A 64 14.59 -111.72 -87.37
CA GLN A 64 15.49 -110.78 -86.70
C GLN A 64 15.38 -109.36 -87.27
N ILE A 65 15.30 -109.21 -88.60
CA ILE A 65 15.08 -107.91 -89.24
C ILE A 65 13.74 -107.31 -88.81
N ASN A 66 12.69 -108.12 -88.70
CA ASN A 66 11.38 -107.67 -88.25
C ASN A 66 11.39 -107.28 -86.76
N GLN A 67 12.06 -108.03 -85.90
CA GLN A 67 12.24 -107.71 -84.48
C GLN A 67 13.03 -106.40 -84.31
N LEU A 68 14.17 -106.25 -84.99
CA LEU A 68 14.96 -105.02 -84.97
C LEU A 68 14.18 -103.81 -85.50
N ARG A 69 13.32 -104.01 -86.51
CA ARG A 69 12.42 -102.95 -87.00
C ARG A 69 11.40 -102.54 -85.95
N GLN A 70 10.79 -103.50 -85.25
CA GLN A 70 9.84 -103.23 -84.18
C GLN A 70 10.52 -102.51 -83.01
N GLU A 71 11.70 -102.98 -82.58
CA GLU A 71 12.49 -102.35 -81.52
C GLU A 71 12.91 -100.93 -81.89
N ASN A 72 13.39 -100.71 -83.12
CA ASN A 72 13.74 -99.37 -83.60
C ASN A 72 12.52 -98.44 -83.66
N SER A 73 11.35 -98.97 -84.05
CA SER A 73 10.08 -98.22 -83.97
C SER A 73 9.72 -97.86 -82.53
N GLN A 74 9.90 -98.77 -81.57
CA GLN A 74 9.64 -98.50 -80.15
C GLN A 74 10.62 -97.47 -79.59
N LEU A 75 11.92 -97.62 -79.85
CA LEU A 75 12.95 -96.67 -79.42
C LEU A 75 12.70 -95.26 -79.94
N LYS A 76 12.22 -95.10 -81.18
CA LYS A 76 11.80 -93.80 -81.72
C LYS A 76 10.61 -93.21 -80.97
N LEU A 77 9.69 -94.05 -80.52
CA LEU A 77 8.52 -93.63 -79.76
C LEU A 77 8.94 -93.18 -78.35
N ASP A 78 9.79 -93.95 -77.68
CA ASP A 78 10.35 -93.62 -76.36
C ASP A 78 11.23 -92.35 -76.41
N GLN A 79 12.02 -92.19 -77.49
CA GLN A 79 12.80 -90.97 -77.73
C GLN A 79 11.89 -89.75 -77.87
N LYS A 80 10.78 -89.89 -78.61
CA LYS A 80 9.80 -88.81 -78.79
C LYS A 80 9.10 -88.48 -77.46
N GLU A 81 8.73 -89.48 -76.68
CA GLU A 81 8.13 -89.28 -75.36
C GLU A 81 9.09 -88.57 -74.41
N SER A 82 10.36 -89.00 -74.37
CA SER A 82 11.41 -88.38 -73.57
C SER A 82 11.66 -86.92 -74.00
N GLN A 83 11.67 -86.62 -75.30
CA GLN A 83 11.78 -85.26 -75.80
C GLN A 83 10.60 -84.38 -75.37
N ASN A 84 9.38 -84.90 -75.44
CA ASN A 84 8.20 -84.17 -74.96
C ASN A 84 8.29 -83.91 -73.45
N LYS A 85 8.80 -84.87 -72.66
CA LYS A 85 8.99 -84.71 -71.21
C LYS A 85 10.04 -83.64 -70.90
N ILE A 86 11.16 -83.63 -71.64
CA ILE A 86 12.21 -82.60 -71.52
C ILE A 86 11.62 -81.22 -71.81
N GLN A 87 10.88 -81.05 -72.90
CA GLN A 87 10.25 -79.77 -73.24
C GLN A 87 9.26 -79.29 -72.17
N GLN A 88 8.49 -80.20 -71.58
CA GLN A 88 7.60 -79.88 -70.46
C GLN A 88 8.36 -79.42 -69.22
N LEU A 89 9.45 -80.12 -68.87
CA LEU A 89 10.30 -79.76 -67.72
C LEU A 89 11.01 -78.43 -67.95
N ASP A 90 11.54 -78.16 -69.15
CA ASP A 90 12.15 -76.88 -69.51
C ASP A 90 11.14 -75.73 -69.36
N SER A 91 9.90 -75.94 -69.80
CA SER A 91 8.82 -74.94 -69.64
C SER A 91 8.50 -74.68 -68.16
N GLN A 92 8.52 -75.73 -67.32
CA GLN A 92 8.31 -75.58 -65.87
C GLN A 92 9.49 -74.86 -65.20
N ILE A 93 10.73 -75.14 -65.61
CA ILE A 93 11.92 -74.45 -65.13
C ILE A 93 11.84 -72.97 -65.48
N GLN A 94 11.53 -72.63 -66.73
CA GLN A 94 11.36 -71.24 -67.14
C GLN A 94 10.30 -70.50 -66.33
N HIS A 95 9.16 -71.14 -66.06
CA HIS A 95 8.13 -70.55 -65.20
C HIS A 95 8.62 -70.37 -63.76
N LYS A 96 9.39 -71.31 -63.22
CA LYS A 96 9.93 -71.18 -61.86
C LYS A 96 11.01 -70.11 -61.78
N ASP A 97 11.82 -69.94 -62.81
CA ASP A 97 12.82 -68.89 -62.90
C ASP A 97 12.18 -67.49 -62.92
N THR A 98 11.08 -67.32 -63.67
CA THR A 98 10.34 -66.04 -63.66
C THR A 98 9.67 -65.76 -62.33
N GLU A 99 9.13 -66.78 -61.66
CA GLU A 99 8.57 -66.67 -60.30
C GLU A 99 9.64 -66.27 -59.28
N ILE A 100 10.84 -66.87 -59.36
CA ILE A 100 11.99 -66.52 -58.52
C ILE A 100 12.42 -65.07 -58.76
N GLN A 101 12.49 -64.61 -60.03
CA GLN A 101 12.81 -63.22 -60.33
C GLN A 101 11.80 -62.25 -59.72
N HIS A 102 10.50 -62.53 -59.86
CA HIS A 102 9.45 -61.70 -59.26
C HIS A 102 9.58 -61.63 -57.73
N LEU A 103 9.80 -62.78 -57.07
CA LEU A 103 9.97 -62.83 -55.62
C LEU A 103 11.23 -62.07 -55.17
N ASN A 104 12.33 -62.15 -55.91
CA ASN A 104 13.54 -61.38 -55.60
C ASN A 104 13.31 -59.86 -55.72
N ASP A 105 12.58 -59.42 -56.75
CA ASP A 105 12.22 -58.00 -56.91
C ASP A 105 11.30 -57.53 -55.78
N GLU A 106 10.38 -58.38 -55.32
CA GLU A 106 9.50 -58.07 -54.19
C GLU A 106 10.28 -57.98 -52.86
N VAL A 107 11.19 -58.92 -52.60
CA VAL A 107 12.09 -58.86 -51.43
C VAL A 107 12.89 -57.56 -51.43
N LYS A 108 13.48 -57.19 -52.57
CA LYS A 108 14.26 -55.95 -52.68
C LYS A 108 13.43 -54.71 -52.36
N LYS A 109 12.19 -54.65 -52.85
CA LYS A 109 11.27 -53.52 -52.53
C LYS A 109 10.94 -53.48 -51.04
N LEU A 110 10.69 -54.62 -50.43
CA LEU A 110 10.41 -54.71 -48.99
C LEU A 110 11.62 -54.32 -48.14
N GLU A 111 12.84 -54.66 -48.56
CA GLU A 111 14.08 -54.22 -47.91
C GLU A 111 14.25 -52.70 -47.99
N GLU A 112 14.04 -52.10 -49.17
CA GLU A 112 14.09 -50.64 -49.36
C GLU A 112 13.04 -49.91 -48.50
N GLU A 113 11.82 -50.44 -48.42
CA GLU A 113 10.75 -49.90 -47.57
C GLU A 113 11.08 -50.04 -46.08
N HIS A 114 11.61 -51.20 -45.66
CA HIS A 114 12.05 -51.42 -44.29
C HIS A 114 13.13 -50.42 -43.87
N ASP A 115 14.13 -50.19 -44.72
CA ASP A 115 15.21 -49.25 -44.44
C ASP A 115 14.68 -47.81 -44.37
N SER A 116 13.78 -47.43 -45.29
CA SER A 116 13.11 -46.13 -45.24
C SER A 116 12.34 -45.94 -43.92
N ASN A 117 11.51 -46.91 -43.54
CA ASN A 117 10.75 -46.88 -42.29
C ASN A 117 11.67 -46.81 -41.06
N MET A 118 12.80 -47.52 -41.07
CA MET A 118 13.77 -47.46 -39.98
C MET A 118 14.43 -46.08 -39.85
N THR A 119 14.71 -45.41 -40.97
CA THR A 119 15.20 -44.02 -40.93
C THR A 119 14.15 -43.07 -40.36
N GLU A 120 12.88 -43.21 -40.75
CA GLU A 120 11.77 -42.40 -40.23
C GLU A 120 11.55 -42.62 -38.72
N ILE A 121 11.62 -43.87 -38.25
CA ILE A 121 11.54 -44.18 -36.81
C ILE A 121 12.69 -43.49 -36.05
N SER A 122 13.90 -43.46 -36.61
CA SER A 122 15.05 -42.79 -35.98
C SER A 122 14.88 -41.27 -35.90
N THR A 123 14.36 -40.64 -36.95
CA THR A 123 14.09 -39.19 -36.95
C THR A 123 12.98 -38.83 -35.98
N LEU A 124 11.87 -39.58 -35.97
CA LEU A 124 10.76 -39.38 -35.03
C LEU A 124 11.20 -39.55 -33.57
N LYS A 125 12.07 -40.52 -33.27
CA LYS A 125 12.65 -40.69 -31.93
C LYS A 125 13.45 -39.47 -31.49
N LYS A 126 14.30 -38.93 -32.36
CA LYS A 126 15.06 -37.71 -32.06
C LYS A 126 14.16 -36.51 -31.82
N GLN A 127 13.17 -36.30 -32.70
CA GLN A 127 12.19 -35.22 -32.55
C GLN A 127 11.41 -35.34 -31.23
N THR A 128 11.02 -36.55 -30.85
CA THR A 128 10.33 -36.80 -29.58
C THR A 128 11.19 -36.42 -28.38
N GLU A 129 12.48 -36.78 -28.42
CA GLU A 129 13.44 -36.45 -27.36
C GLU A 129 13.68 -34.93 -27.27
N ASP A 130 13.83 -34.25 -28.41
CA ASP A 130 13.97 -32.80 -28.46
C ASP A 130 12.74 -32.08 -27.90
N ILE A 131 11.53 -32.55 -28.23
CA ILE A 131 10.28 -32.01 -27.69
C ILE A 131 10.21 -32.24 -26.18
N ARG A 132 10.58 -33.43 -25.70
CA ARG A 132 10.61 -33.76 -24.28
C ARG A 132 11.54 -32.82 -23.50
N ASN A 133 12.76 -32.64 -23.98
CA ASN A 133 13.75 -31.75 -23.35
C ASN A 133 13.29 -30.29 -23.34
N ASN A 134 12.64 -29.83 -24.41
CA ASN A 134 12.06 -28.48 -24.47
C ASN A 134 10.90 -28.30 -23.48
N LEU A 135 10.03 -29.30 -23.34
CA LEU A 135 8.93 -29.29 -22.37
C LEU A 135 9.47 -29.25 -20.94
N GLU A 136 10.47 -30.06 -20.62
CA GLU A 136 11.09 -30.10 -19.31
C GLU A 136 11.73 -28.76 -18.93
N ARG A 137 12.46 -28.13 -19.85
CA ARG A 137 12.99 -26.77 -19.65
C ARG A 137 11.87 -25.77 -19.34
N LYS A 138 10.78 -25.82 -20.10
CA LYS A 138 9.66 -24.89 -19.92
C LYS A 138 8.89 -25.12 -18.62
N ILE A 139 8.78 -26.37 -18.17
CA ILE A 139 8.23 -26.71 -16.85
C ILE A 139 9.11 -26.12 -15.74
N ASN A 140 10.43 -26.24 -15.86
CA ASN A 140 11.36 -25.68 -14.87
C ASN A 140 11.29 -24.14 -14.82
N GLU A 141 11.24 -23.47 -15.97
CA GLU A 141 11.05 -22.01 -16.06
C GLU A 141 9.74 -21.56 -15.40
N LEU A 142 8.63 -22.25 -15.68
CA LEU A 142 7.33 -21.95 -15.07
C LEU A 142 7.33 -22.21 -13.56
N THR A 143 8.01 -23.25 -13.10
CA THR A 143 8.13 -23.56 -11.67
C THR A 143 8.86 -22.45 -10.93
N GLN A 144 10.02 -22.01 -11.44
CA GLN A 144 10.77 -20.90 -10.87
C GLN A 144 9.97 -19.59 -10.89
N MET A 145 9.25 -19.32 -11.97
CA MET A 145 8.39 -18.13 -12.05
C MET A 145 7.28 -18.17 -10.99
N ASN A 146 6.67 -19.33 -10.77
CA ASN A 146 5.61 -19.50 -9.78
C ASN A 146 6.13 -19.35 -8.33
N GLU A 147 7.32 -19.88 -8.04
CA GLU A 147 8.00 -19.68 -6.75
C GLU A 147 8.27 -18.20 -6.48
N ASN A 148 8.84 -17.48 -7.46
CA ASN A 148 9.08 -16.04 -7.37
C ASN A 148 7.79 -15.24 -7.15
N LEU A 149 6.71 -15.58 -7.85
CA LEU A 149 5.40 -14.94 -7.67
C LEU A 149 4.82 -15.21 -6.27
N SER A 150 4.96 -16.44 -5.76
CA SER A 150 4.55 -16.81 -4.42
C SER A 150 5.29 -15.99 -3.35
N ASP A 151 6.61 -15.84 -3.48
CA ASP A 151 7.40 -15.06 -2.53
C ASP A 151 7.10 -13.56 -2.58
N ASN A 152 6.88 -13.01 -3.78
CA ASN A 152 6.45 -11.62 -3.94
C ASN A 152 5.06 -11.39 -3.32
N ASN A 153 4.13 -12.33 -3.49
CA ASN A 153 2.81 -12.24 -2.86
C ASN A 153 2.89 -12.27 -1.33
N LYS A 154 3.79 -13.08 -0.75
CA LYS A 154 4.03 -13.07 0.70
C LYS A 154 4.53 -11.70 1.17
N LYS A 155 5.56 -11.16 0.52
CA LYS A 155 6.13 -9.83 0.85
C LYS A 155 5.07 -8.72 0.78
N LEU A 156 4.29 -8.69 -0.30
CA LEU A 156 3.21 -7.71 -0.47
C LEU A 156 2.14 -7.84 0.64
N ASN A 157 1.84 -9.07 1.07
CA ASN A 157 0.87 -9.29 2.14
C ASN A 157 1.41 -8.84 3.51
N ASP A 158 2.70 -9.03 3.76
CA ASP A 158 3.37 -8.54 4.97
C ASP A 158 3.39 -6.99 4.98
N GLU A 159 3.77 -6.36 3.87
CA GLU A 159 3.74 -4.89 3.71
C GLU A 159 2.33 -4.32 3.89
N LYS A 160 1.31 -4.98 3.33
CA LYS A 160 -0.09 -4.61 3.51
C LYS A 160 -0.51 -4.68 4.99
N THR A 161 -0.02 -5.68 5.72
CA THR A 161 -0.32 -5.86 7.14
C THR A 161 0.35 -4.76 7.98
N ASP A 162 1.62 -4.46 7.72
CA ASP A 162 2.35 -3.37 8.37
C ASP A 162 1.70 -2.01 8.11
N ALA A 163 1.33 -1.72 6.85
CA ALA A 163 0.62 -0.49 6.49
C ALA A 163 -0.73 -0.36 7.22
N LYS A 164 -1.44 -1.48 7.41
CA LYS A 164 -2.72 -1.51 8.14
C LYS A 164 -2.53 -1.24 9.64
N LEU A 165 -1.46 -1.74 10.24
CA LEU A 165 -1.11 -1.45 11.64
C LEU A 165 -0.79 0.03 11.83
N LYS A 166 0.10 0.59 11.00
CA LYS A 166 0.44 2.03 11.01
C LYS A 166 -0.80 2.92 10.83
N LEU A 167 -1.71 2.55 9.94
CA LEU A 167 -2.97 3.28 9.74
C LEU A 167 -3.83 3.27 11.02
N ASN A 168 -3.86 2.17 11.76
CA ASN A 168 -4.60 2.08 13.01
C ASN A 168 -3.98 2.97 14.10
N ASP A 169 -2.65 3.00 14.18
CA ASP A 169 -1.92 3.87 15.11
C ASP A 169 -2.21 5.35 14.80
N TYR A 170 -2.14 5.75 13.52
CA TYR A 170 -2.48 7.13 13.12
C TYR A 170 -3.93 7.50 13.43
N LYS A 171 -4.88 6.57 13.30
CA LYS A 171 -6.28 6.82 13.69
C LYS A 171 -6.40 7.11 15.19
N LYS A 172 -5.69 6.33 16.01
CA LYS A 172 -5.67 6.53 17.46
C LYS A 172 -5.02 7.87 17.84
N ASP A 173 -3.94 8.25 17.15
CA ASP A 173 -3.30 9.54 17.36
C ASP A 173 -4.22 10.71 17.01
N ILE A 174 -4.96 10.62 15.89
CA ILE A 174 -5.97 11.62 15.51
C ILE A 174 -7.07 11.74 16.58
N GLU A 175 -7.58 10.62 17.09
CA GLU A 175 -8.59 10.61 18.16
C GLU A 175 -8.06 11.32 19.42
N ASN A 176 -6.84 11.00 19.85
CA ASN A 176 -6.19 11.65 20.98
C ASN A 176 -5.99 13.17 20.77
N ILE A 177 -5.66 13.58 19.54
CA ILE A 177 -5.49 15.01 19.20
C ILE A 177 -6.85 15.72 19.27
N ASN A 178 -7.91 15.12 18.71
CA ASN A 178 -9.25 15.70 18.74
C ASN A 178 -9.76 15.87 20.18
N ASP A 179 -9.51 14.89 21.06
CA ASP A 179 -9.88 14.99 22.48
C ASP A 179 -9.13 16.14 23.17
N LYS A 180 -7.84 16.31 22.86
CA LYS A 180 -7.04 17.44 23.38
C LYS A 180 -7.54 18.78 22.84
N GLU A 181 -7.89 18.86 21.57
CA GLU A 181 -8.43 20.06 20.95
C GLU A 181 -9.76 20.46 21.61
N LYS A 182 -10.64 19.49 21.88
CA LYS A 182 -11.89 19.73 22.61
C LYS A 182 -11.65 20.30 24.02
N LEU A 183 -10.71 19.70 24.77
CA LEU A 183 -10.34 20.21 26.10
C LEU A 183 -9.75 21.62 26.05
N LEU A 184 -8.93 21.92 25.04
CA LEU A 184 -8.38 23.26 24.84
C LEU A 184 -9.49 24.26 24.51
N GLN A 185 -10.44 23.90 23.67
CA GLN A 185 -11.58 24.76 23.33
C GLN A 185 -12.44 25.05 24.58
N GLU A 186 -12.74 24.04 25.40
CA GLU A 186 -13.46 24.23 26.67
C GLU A 186 -12.72 25.19 27.62
N ASN A 187 -11.40 25.10 27.68
CA ASN A 187 -10.57 26.01 28.47
C ASN A 187 -10.57 27.44 27.92
N ILE A 188 -10.51 27.62 26.60
CA ILE A 188 -10.63 28.93 25.94
C ILE A 188 -11.98 29.55 26.26
N ASP A 189 -13.07 28.80 26.13
CA ASP A 189 -14.42 29.29 26.43
C ASP A 189 -14.57 29.72 27.89
N LYS A 190 -14.01 28.94 28.83
CA LYS A 190 -13.97 29.31 30.25
C LYS A 190 -13.17 30.58 30.50
N SER A 191 -12.01 30.72 29.87
CA SER A 191 -11.18 31.92 29.98
C SER A 191 -11.89 33.16 29.42
N ASN A 192 -12.58 33.03 28.29
CA ASN A 192 -13.35 34.12 27.67
C ASN A 192 -14.48 34.57 28.59
N ARG A 193 -15.25 33.65 29.18
CA ARG A 193 -16.29 33.98 30.18
C ARG A 193 -15.71 34.72 31.38
N ASN A 194 -14.55 34.29 31.89
CA ASN A 194 -13.89 34.99 32.99
C ASN A 194 -13.46 36.40 32.60
N ASN A 195 -12.92 36.58 31.39
CA ASN A 195 -12.57 37.90 30.88
C ASN A 195 -13.79 38.83 30.75
N GLU A 196 -14.93 38.31 30.29
CA GLU A 196 -16.19 39.06 30.24
C GLU A 196 -16.65 39.50 31.64
N ILE A 197 -16.55 38.61 32.64
CA ILE A 197 -16.90 38.92 34.03
C ILE A 197 -15.95 40.01 34.57
N LEU A 198 -14.65 39.86 34.38
CA LEU A 198 -13.65 40.84 34.82
C LEU A 198 -13.87 42.19 34.14
N GLN A 199 -14.20 42.20 32.85
CA GLN A 199 -14.49 43.44 32.13
C GLN A 199 -15.72 44.16 32.69
N LYS A 200 -16.78 43.42 33.05
CA LYS A 200 -17.94 44.00 33.75
C LYS A 200 -17.55 44.61 35.09
N GLN A 201 -16.79 43.88 35.91
CA GLN A 201 -16.32 44.38 37.20
C GLN A 201 -15.45 45.64 37.06
N VAL A 202 -14.59 45.71 36.04
CA VAL A 202 -13.80 46.91 35.75
C VAL A 202 -14.69 48.09 35.40
N ASN A 203 -15.72 47.88 34.57
CA ASN A 203 -16.66 48.94 34.19
C ASN A 203 -17.46 49.43 35.41
N ASP A 204 -17.92 48.52 36.28
CA ASP A 204 -18.65 48.86 37.50
C ASP A 204 -17.77 49.70 38.44
N LEU A 205 -16.52 49.28 38.67
CA LEU A 205 -15.55 50.03 39.47
C LEU A 205 -15.21 51.40 38.89
N GLN A 206 -15.18 51.53 37.56
CA GLN A 206 -15.00 52.83 36.89
C GLN A 206 -16.20 53.75 37.13
N ALA A 207 -17.43 53.21 37.09
CA ALA A 207 -18.64 53.96 37.39
C ALA A 207 -18.66 54.43 38.86
N ASP A 208 -18.33 53.54 39.80
CA ASP A 208 -18.22 53.86 41.22
C ASP A 208 -17.16 54.94 41.47
N LYS A 209 -15.98 54.80 40.84
CA LYS A 209 -14.93 55.82 40.92
C LYS A 209 -15.42 57.19 40.44
N LYS A 210 -16.18 57.24 39.33
CA LYS A 210 -16.74 58.49 38.81
C LYS A 210 -17.71 59.11 39.81
N LYS A 211 -18.64 58.33 40.36
CA LYS A 211 -19.60 58.78 41.37
C LYS A 211 -18.90 59.33 42.61
N ASN A 212 -17.90 58.63 43.12
CA ASN A 212 -17.12 59.08 44.28
C ASN A 212 -16.37 60.39 44.00
N LEU A 213 -15.86 60.60 42.78
CA LEU A 213 -15.22 61.86 42.39
C LEU A 213 -16.22 63.03 42.36
N GLU A 214 -17.43 62.81 41.84
CA GLU A 214 -18.51 63.80 41.86
C GLU A 214 -18.88 64.18 43.31
N GLU A 215 -19.05 63.17 44.18
CA GLU A 215 -19.34 63.37 45.61
C GLU A 215 -18.23 64.14 46.33
N ILE A 216 -16.96 63.84 46.06
CA ILE A 216 -15.81 64.59 46.61
C ILE A 216 -15.84 66.05 46.16
N GLU A 217 -16.19 66.34 44.90
CA GLU A 217 -16.28 67.73 44.42
C GLU A 217 -17.44 68.48 45.07
N ASP A 218 -18.58 67.83 45.27
CA ASP A 218 -19.72 68.45 45.97
C ASP A 218 -19.40 68.72 47.44
N LEU A 219 -18.78 67.76 48.15
CA LEU A 219 -18.29 67.96 49.52
C LEU A 219 -17.25 69.09 49.62
N LYS A 220 -16.38 69.26 48.60
CA LYS A 220 -15.44 70.39 48.55
C LYS A 220 -16.17 71.73 48.41
N LYS A 221 -17.20 71.82 47.56
CA LYS A 221 -18.01 73.04 47.41
C LYS A 221 -18.72 73.38 48.72
N GLU A 222 -19.33 72.39 49.35
CA GLU A 222 -20.00 72.56 50.65
C GLU A 222 -19.03 73.04 51.73
N ARG A 223 -17.84 72.42 51.82
CA ARG A 223 -16.78 72.86 52.74
C ARG A 223 -16.37 74.31 52.50
N LYS A 224 -16.22 74.75 51.24
CA LYS A 224 -15.92 76.14 50.90
C LYS A 224 -17.02 77.11 51.34
N LYS A 225 -18.29 76.71 51.15
CA LYS A 225 -19.46 77.49 51.58
C LYS A 225 -19.46 77.66 53.10
N LEU A 226 -19.37 76.55 53.84
CA LEU A 226 -19.29 76.55 55.31
C LEU A 226 -18.09 77.35 55.82
N GLN A 227 -16.94 77.28 55.16
CA GLN A 227 -15.77 78.10 55.53
C GLN A 227 -16.05 79.60 55.36
N THR A 228 -16.73 79.99 54.29
CA THR A 228 -17.13 81.39 54.07
C THR A 228 -18.14 81.84 55.13
N GLU A 229 -19.15 81.03 55.42
CA GLU A 229 -20.14 81.31 56.47
C GLU A 229 -19.48 81.43 57.85
N ASN A 230 -18.54 80.54 58.19
CA ASN A 230 -17.82 80.58 59.46
C ASN A 230 -16.95 81.84 59.59
N ASN A 231 -16.28 82.26 58.50
CA ASN A 231 -15.52 83.51 58.48
C ASN A 231 -16.43 84.74 58.69
N GLN A 232 -17.61 84.76 58.07
CA GLN A 232 -18.59 85.83 58.27
C GLN A 232 -19.11 85.86 59.71
N LEU A 233 -19.42 84.68 60.29
CA LEU A 233 -19.82 84.58 61.69
C LEU A 233 -18.72 85.08 62.64
N ALA A 234 -17.46 84.72 62.37
CA ALA A 234 -16.32 85.20 63.16
C ALA A 234 -16.18 86.73 63.11
N GLN A 235 -16.30 87.34 61.92
CA GLN A 235 -16.32 88.82 61.77
C GLN A 235 -17.51 89.46 62.48
N ASN A 236 -18.69 88.87 62.37
CA ASN A 236 -19.88 89.36 63.05
C ASN A 236 -19.73 89.29 64.59
N LEU A 237 -19.09 88.23 65.09
CA LEU A 237 -18.78 88.07 66.52
C LEU A 237 -17.77 89.12 66.99
N GLU A 238 -16.67 89.33 66.25
CA GLU A 238 -15.69 90.39 66.52
C GLU A 238 -16.33 91.78 66.54
N ASN A 239 -17.20 92.08 65.56
CA ASN A 239 -17.96 93.33 65.54
C ASN A 239 -18.88 93.48 66.75
N ALA A 240 -19.54 92.40 67.18
CA ALA A 240 -20.40 92.41 68.36
C ALA A 240 -19.60 92.60 69.65
N GLU A 241 -18.41 91.99 69.77
CA GLU A 241 -17.48 92.19 70.89
C GLU A 241 -17.02 93.64 70.97
N ILE A 242 -16.61 94.25 69.83
CA ILE A 242 -16.23 95.68 69.77
C ILE A 242 -17.40 96.58 70.19
N GLN A 243 -18.63 96.29 69.71
CA GLN A 243 -19.82 97.03 70.13
C GLN A 243 -20.06 96.91 71.65
N TYR A 244 -19.90 95.71 72.19
CA TYR A 244 -20.06 95.46 73.62
C TYR A 244 -18.99 96.17 74.46
N GLU A 245 -17.73 96.16 74.03
CA GLU A 245 -16.64 96.90 74.67
C GLU A 245 -16.88 98.42 74.64
N ASN A 246 -17.34 98.94 73.50
CA ASN A 246 -17.72 100.34 73.38
C ASN A 246 -18.84 100.71 74.36
N GLN A 247 -19.90 99.90 74.43
CA GLN A 247 -20.98 100.09 75.40
C GLN A 247 -20.47 100.00 76.84
N LEU A 248 -19.56 99.08 77.15
CA LEU A 248 -18.94 98.95 78.46
C LEU A 248 -18.12 100.20 78.83
N SER A 249 -17.39 100.77 77.87
CA SER A 249 -16.63 102.02 78.02
C SER A 249 -17.55 103.22 78.24
N GLU A 250 -18.64 103.32 77.48
CA GLU A 250 -19.67 104.35 77.69
C GLU A 250 -20.34 104.20 79.06
N TYR A 251 -20.66 102.97 79.46
CA TYR A 251 -21.21 102.68 80.78
C TYR A 251 -20.23 103.11 81.88
N LYS A 252 -18.93 102.78 81.76
CA LYS A 252 -17.89 103.25 82.69
C LYS A 252 -17.84 104.78 82.75
N LYS A 253 -17.90 105.49 81.60
CA LYS A 253 -17.96 106.96 81.58
C LYS A 253 -19.20 107.49 82.28
N ALA A 254 -20.36 106.86 82.08
CA ALA A 254 -21.60 107.23 82.75
C ALA A 254 -21.54 106.99 84.27
N VAL A 255 -20.93 105.88 84.69
CA VAL A 255 -20.64 105.59 86.11
C VAL A 255 -19.71 106.66 86.69
N ASN A 256 -18.57 106.96 86.05
CA ASN A 256 -17.65 108.00 86.52
C ASN A 256 -18.33 109.37 86.60
N LYS A 257 -19.17 109.73 85.61
CA LYS A 257 -19.97 110.96 85.67
C LYS A 257 -20.95 110.94 86.83
N LYS A 258 -21.62 109.81 87.08
CA LYS A 258 -22.52 109.62 88.22
C LYS A 258 -21.78 109.74 89.54
N GLU A 259 -20.59 109.13 89.66
CA GLU A 259 -19.73 109.25 90.84
C GLU A 259 -19.26 110.69 91.05
N HIS A 260 -18.79 111.37 90.01
CA HIS A 260 -18.41 112.78 90.09
C HIS A 260 -19.59 113.68 90.46
N THR A 261 -20.77 113.48 89.85
CA THR A 261 -21.98 114.22 90.25
C THR A 261 -22.41 113.89 91.67
N GLN A 262 -22.25 112.65 92.12
CA GLN A 262 -22.49 112.26 93.51
C GLN A 262 -21.47 112.91 94.45
N GLU A 263 -20.19 113.03 94.08
CA GLU A 263 -19.17 113.76 94.83
C GLU A 263 -19.48 115.25 94.92
N VAL A 264 -19.84 115.88 93.79
CA VAL A 264 -20.27 117.28 93.76
C VAL A 264 -21.50 117.48 94.64
N LEU A 265 -22.48 116.57 94.57
CA LEU A 265 -23.66 116.61 95.43
C LEU A 265 -23.27 116.47 96.90
N ASN A 266 -22.39 115.52 97.24
CA ASN A 266 -21.87 115.34 98.60
C ASN A 266 -21.14 116.60 99.08
N LYS A 267 -20.37 117.26 98.22
CA LYS A 267 -19.66 118.51 98.50
C LYS A 267 -20.63 119.66 98.73
N GLN A 268 -21.64 119.82 97.87
CA GLN A 268 -22.74 120.77 98.06
C GLN A 268 -23.53 120.48 99.34
N GLN A 269 -23.73 119.21 99.69
CA GLN A 269 -24.41 118.80 100.90
C GLN A 269 -23.55 119.09 102.14
N PHE A 270 -22.24 118.96 102.04
CA PHE A 270 -21.28 119.39 103.05
C PHE A 270 -21.30 120.93 103.22
N GLU A 271 -21.24 121.69 102.13
CA GLU A 271 -21.35 123.15 102.13
C GLU A 271 -22.70 123.63 102.68
N LEU A 272 -23.80 122.94 102.35
CA LEU A 272 -25.13 123.18 102.90
C LEU A 272 -25.15 122.90 104.41
N ASN A 273 -24.53 121.83 104.87
CA ASN A 273 -24.40 121.52 106.30
C ASN A 273 -23.53 122.56 107.03
N GLU A 274 -22.48 123.07 106.39
CA GLU A 274 -21.63 124.17 106.86
C GLU A 274 -22.44 125.48 106.99
N ALA A 275 -23.24 125.80 105.96
CA ALA A 275 -24.15 126.95 105.96
C ALA A 275 -25.27 126.80 106.99
N LEU A 276 -25.82 125.60 107.18
CA LEU A 276 -26.80 125.30 108.23
C LEU A 276 -26.18 125.43 109.62
N LYS A 277 -24.93 124.99 109.84
CA LYS A 277 -24.20 125.23 111.08
C LYS A 277 -23.94 126.72 111.32
N LYS A 278 -23.59 127.49 110.28
CA LYS A 278 -23.47 128.95 110.37
C LYS A 278 -24.82 129.59 110.69
N LEU A 279 -25.91 129.11 110.09
CA LEU A 279 -27.27 129.57 110.36
C LEU A 279 -27.70 129.23 111.80
N GLU A 280 -27.40 128.04 112.31
CA GLU A 280 -27.60 127.66 113.71
C GLU A 280 -26.81 128.59 114.65
N LYS A 281 -25.54 128.89 114.32
CA LYS A 281 -24.74 129.87 115.07
C LYS A 281 -25.36 131.28 115.04
N TYR A 282 -25.87 131.73 113.90
CA TYR A 282 -26.57 133.02 113.78
C TYR A 282 -27.90 133.03 114.53
N SER A 283 -28.68 131.95 114.47
CA SER A 283 -29.93 131.78 115.20
C SER A 283 -29.71 131.76 116.71
N TYR A 284 -28.66 131.07 117.18
CA TYR A 284 -28.25 131.05 118.58
C TYR A 284 -27.79 132.43 119.07
N ALA A 285 -27.06 133.18 118.24
CA ALA A 285 -26.67 134.56 118.53
C ALA A 285 -27.87 135.52 118.59
N MET A 286 -28.84 135.39 117.67
CA MET A 286 -30.09 136.17 117.69
C MET A 286 -30.96 135.82 118.91
N GLY A 287 -31.12 134.54 119.24
CA GLY A 287 -31.92 134.10 120.38
C GLY A 287 -31.36 134.56 121.74
N LYS A 288 -30.04 134.76 121.85
CA LYS A 288 -29.42 135.41 123.02
C LYS A 288 -29.63 136.93 123.04
N LEU A 289 -29.71 137.60 121.89
CA LEU A 289 -29.97 139.05 121.78
C LEU A 289 -31.43 139.43 122.11
N GLU A 290 -32.39 138.57 121.75
CA GLU A 290 -33.81 138.77 122.07
C GLU A 290 -34.13 138.65 123.57
N ASN A 291 -33.34 137.88 124.32
CA ASN A 291 -33.57 137.65 125.76
C ASN A 291 -32.79 138.59 126.70
N MET A 292 -32.16 139.66 126.20
CA MET A 292 -31.48 140.65 127.05
C MET A 292 -32.43 141.73 127.56
N SER A 293 -32.49 141.85 128.90
CA SER A 293 -33.20 142.88 129.65
C SER A 293 -32.64 144.28 129.39
N LEU A 294 -33.51 145.30 129.36
CA LEU A 294 -33.18 146.70 129.02
C LEU A 294 -32.04 147.29 129.87
N ILE A 295 -31.85 146.80 131.11
CA ILE A 295 -30.79 147.24 132.02
C ILE A 295 -29.40 146.71 131.57
N ASP A 296 -29.33 145.54 130.93
CA ASP A 296 -28.08 144.96 130.43
C ASP A 296 -27.64 145.55 129.08
N ARG A 297 -28.56 146.19 128.33
CA ARG A 297 -28.22 146.99 127.13
C ARG A 297 -27.65 148.38 127.46
N LEU A 298 -27.84 148.88 128.69
CA LEU A 298 -27.40 150.21 129.13
C LEU A 298 -26.03 150.22 129.84
N PHE A 299 -25.52 149.06 130.28
CA PHE A 299 -24.24 148.94 130.99
C PHE A 299 -23.14 148.14 130.27
N ASN A 300 -23.16 148.14 128.92
CA ASN A 300 -22.01 147.75 128.07
C ASN A 300 -21.32 146.42 128.44
N ARG A 301 -22.09 145.44 128.95
CA ARG A 301 -21.64 144.07 129.23
C ARG A 301 -22.12 143.17 128.09
N ILE A 302 -21.50 143.33 126.93
CA ILE A 302 -21.72 142.46 125.77
C ILE A 302 -20.86 141.19 125.96
N PRO A 303 -21.44 139.97 125.86
CA PRO A 303 -20.69 138.71 125.95
C PRO A 303 -19.63 138.57 124.85
N GLU A 304 -18.48 137.96 125.20
CA GLU A 304 -17.32 137.78 124.31
C GLU A 304 -17.65 137.07 122.99
N GLU A 305 -18.69 136.22 122.95
CA GLU A 305 -19.04 135.45 121.75
C GLU A 305 -19.66 136.31 120.62
N VAL A 306 -20.04 137.56 120.90
CA VAL A 306 -20.53 138.52 119.88
C VAL A 306 -19.38 139.30 119.24
N LYS A 307 -18.19 139.35 119.86
CA LYS A 307 -17.01 140.03 119.31
C LYS A 307 -16.26 139.22 118.25
N GLU A 308 -16.47 137.91 118.18
CA GLU A 308 -15.81 137.03 117.18
C GLU A 308 -16.52 137.01 115.80
N LEU A 309 -17.56 137.83 115.61
CA LEU A 309 -18.34 137.87 114.36
C LEU A 309 -17.85 138.92 113.34
N VAL A 310 -16.53 139.15 113.25
CA VAL A 310 -15.93 140.03 112.22
C VAL A 310 -14.83 139.31 111.42
N ALA A 311 -15.13 139.16 110.13
CA ALA A 311 -14.28 138.97 108.95
C ALA A 311 -13.50 137.65 108.74
N ALA A 312 -13.70 137.15 107.52
CA ALA A 312 -13.19 135.92 106.93
C ALA A 312 -11.78 136.08 106.34
N GLU A 313 -11.07 134.96 106.17
CA GLU A 313 -10.17 134.80 105.03
C GLU A 313 -10.20 133.35 104.52
N LYS A 314 -10.48 133.24 103.23
CA LYS A 314 -10.49 132.04 102.39
C LYS A 314 -9.06 131.56 102.16
N THR A 315 -8.88 130.24 102.07
CA THR A 315 -7.95 129.65 101.09
C THR A 315 -8.52 128.34 100.56
N GLU A 316 -8.77 128.38 99.25
CA GLU A 316 -9.01 127.28 98.31
C GLU A 316 -7.70 126.48 98.05
N GLU A 317 -7.82 125.45 97.19
CA GLU A 317 -6.84 124.51 96.61
C GLU A 317 -6.98 123.09 97.23
N LEU A 318 -7.62 122.07 96.63
CA LEU A 318 -7.93 121.68 95.24
C LEU A 318 -6.70 121.50 94.34
N GLU A 319 -6.37 120.23 94.06
CA GLU A 319 -5.82 119.60 92.84
C GLU A 319 -4.96 118.37 93.26
N GLU A 320 -5.10 117.16 92.73
CA GLU A 320 -5.76 116.58 91.53
C GLU A 320 -6.53 115.29 91.87
#